data_AF-A0A1C6IL61-F1
#
_entry.id   AF-A0A1C6IL61-F1
#
_cell.length_a   1.000
_cell.length_b   1.000
_cell.length_c   1.000
_cell.angle_alpha   90.00
_cell.angle_beta   90.00
_cell.angle_gamma   90.00
#
_symmetry.space_group_name_H-M   'P 1'
#
loop_
_entity.id
_entity.type
_entity.pdbx_description
1 polymer ?
#
loop_
_entity_poly.entity_id
_entity_poly.type
_entity_poly.pdbx_seq_one_letter_code
_entity_poly.pdbx_strand_id
1 'polypeptide(L)'
;MKVCDRCRVTGCLLDYGGKACKSARKRECPDVVFTRADEIRDMDNEEMAKEILRMIFDLGEVAEKVDEIIVKEYLGEPVEVI
;
A
#
# COMPACT_ATOMS: atom_id res chain seq x y z
N MET A 1 -1.75 -0.79 -17.77
CA MET A 1 -0.74 -0.21 -16.85
C MET A 1 -1.31 1.04 -16.21
N LYS A 2 -1.40 1.13 -14.87
CA LYS A 2 -1.65 2.40 -14.21
C LYS A 2 -0.32 3.13 -14.07
N VAL A 3 -0.23 4.33 -14.63
CA VAL A 3 0.94 5.21 -14.49
C VAL A 3 0.98 5.73 -13.06
N CYS A 4 2.19 5.85 -12.50
CA CYS A 4 2.38 6.32 -11.14
C CYS A 4 2.14 7.83 -11.00
N ASP A 5 1.15 8.19 -10.18
CA ASP A 5 0.74 9.56 -9.84
C ASP A 5 1.41 10.12 -8.57
N ARG A 6 2.04 9.26 -7.76
CA ARG A 6 2.67 9.65 -6.49
C ARG A 6 4.17 9.96 -6.57
N CYS A 7 4.88 9.51 -7.61
CA CYS A 7 6.32 9.78 -7.75
C CYS A 7 6.60 11.00 -8.63
N ARG A 8 7.68 11.71 -8.32
CA ARG A 8 8.16 12.88 -9.07
C ARG A 8 9.19 12.51 -10.16
N VAL A 9 9.27 11.23 -10.51
CA VAL A 9 10.11 10.73 -11.61
C VAL A 9 9.48 11.20 -12.92
N THR A 10 10.15 12.12 -13.63
CA THR A 10 9.62 12.71 -14.86
C THR A 10 9.49 11.65 -15.96
N GLY A 11 8.32 11.53 -16.59
CA GLY A 11 8.09 10.56 -17.67
C GLY A 11 8.04 9.09 -17.23
N CYS A 12 7.71 8.83 -15.96
CA CYS A 12 7.65 7.48 -15.40
C CYS A 12 6.68 6.58 -16.17
N LEU A 13 7.20 5.54 -16.83
CA LEU A 13 6.44 4.44 -17.44
C LEU A 13 6.53 3.15 -16.62
N LEU A 14 7.01 3.25 -15.38
CA LEU A 14 7.21 2.10 -14.52
C LEU A 14 5.88 1.61 -13.97
N ASP A 15 5.76 0.29 -13.83
CA ASP A 15 4.59 -0.33 -13.21
C ASP A 15 4.39 0.21 -11.79
N TYR A 16 3.19 0.72 -11.50
CA TYR A 16 2.84 1.23 -10.17
C TYR A 16 3.15 0.17 -9.11
N GLY A 17 3.94 0.49 -8.09
CA GLY A 17 4.30 -0.48 -7.04
C GLY A 17 5.26 -1.60 -7.46
N GLY A 18 5.56 -1.76 -8.76
CA GLY A 18 6.49 -2.75 -9.27
C GLY A 18 7.95 -2.50 -8.83
N LYS A 19 8.82 -3.52 -8.96
CA LYS A 19 10.23 -3.47 -8.53
C LYS A 19 10.98 -2.24 -9.05
N ALA A 20 10.79 -1.90 -10.33
CA ALA A 20 11.44 -0.74 -10.93
C ALA A 20 10.94 0.58 -10.31
N CYS A 21 9.64 0.69 -10.04
CA CYS A 21 9.04 1.85 -9.38
C CYS A 21 9.55 2.00 -7.94
N LYS A 22 9.60 0.90 -7.18
CA LYS A 22 10.18 0.86 -5.81
C LYS A 22 11.63 1.35 -5.80
N SER A 23 12.47 0.86 -6.71
CA SER A 23 13.88 1.27 -6.82
C SER A 23 14.06 2.72 -7.23
N ALA A 24 13.31 3.20 -8.25
CA ALA A 24 13.37 4.58 -8.70
C ALA A 24 12.94 5.56 -7.60
N ARG A 25 11.89 5.23 -6.84
CA ARG A 25 11.44 6.04 -5.69
C ARG A 25 12.45 6.08 -4.56
N LYS A 26 13.10 4.96 -4.19
CA LYS A 26 14.17 4.97 -3.17
C LYS A 26 15.29 5.98 -3.50
N ARG A 27 15.56 6.20 -4.79
CA ARG A 27 16.57 7.14 -5.27
C ARG A 27 16.05 8.58 -5.42
N GLU A 28 14.85 8.75 -5.97
CA GLU A 28 14.35 10.06 -6.45
C GLU A 28 13.22 10.64 -5.59
N CYS A 29 12.55 9.81 -4.80
CA CYS A 29 11.39 10.18 -3.96
C CYS A 29 11.43 9.44 -2.61
N PRO A 30 12.49 9.58 -1.79
CA PRO A 30 12.66 8.82 -0.55
C PRO A 30 11.60 9.12 0.52
N ASP A 31 10.94 10.27 0.43
CA ASP A 31 9.80 10.70 1.26
C ASP A 31 8.46 10.06 0.86
N VAL A 32 8.37 9.44 -0.31
CA VAL A 32 7.13 8.79 -0.76
C VAL A 32 7.01 7.42 -0.10
N VAL A 33 6.27 7.38 1.01
CA VAL A 33 5.95 6.15 1.76
C VAL A 33 4.96 5.28 0.98
N PHE A 34 5.29 3.98 0.87
CA PHE A 34 4.40 2.96 0.32
C PHE A 34 3.49 2.45 1.44
N THR A 35 2.18 2.54 1.23
CA THR A 35 1.18 2.26 2.27
C THR A 35 0.47 0.93 2.03
N ARG A 36 -0.28 0.44 3.01
CA ARG A 36 -1.15 -0.75 2.84
C ARG A 36 -2.12 -0.62 1.67
N ALA A 37 -2.68 0.58 1.46
CA ALA A 37 -3.54 0.85 0.31
C ALA A 37 -2.81 0.68 -1.04
N ASP A 38 -1.50 0.96 -1.09
CA ASP A 38 -0.73 0.72 -2.31
C ASP A 38 -0.48 -0.78 -2.51
N GLU A 39 -0.21 -1.52 -1.43
CA GLU A 39 0.00 -2.96 -1.45
C GLU A 39 -1.26 -3.70 -1.91
N ILE A 40 -2.42 -3.41 -1.32
CA ILE A 40 -3.72 -4.03 -1.64
C ILE A 40 -4.10 -3.84 -3.12
N ARG A 41 -3.70 -2.74 -3.75
CA ARG A 41 -3.99 -2.48 -5.17
C ARG A 41 -3.22 -3.40 -6.12
N ASP A 42 -2.12 -4.00 -5.67
CA ASP A 42 -1.24 -4.87 -6.47
C ASP A 42 -1.45 -6.35 -6.16
N MET A 43 -2.21 -6.68 -5.10
CA MET A 43 -2.48 -8.04 -4.66
C MET A 43 -3.39 -8.81 -5.64
N ASP A 44 -3.14 -10.11 -5.76
CA ASP A 44 -4.11 -11.05 -6.34
C ASP A 44 -5.24 -11.41 -5.34
N ASN A 45 -6.19 -12.24 -5.79
CA ASN A 45 -7.35 -12.62 -4.97
C ASN A 45 -6.97 -13.38 -3.69
N GLU A 46 -5.91 -14.20 -3.72
CA GLU A 46 -5.47 -14.98 -2.57
C GLU A 46 -4.76 -14.08 -1.55
N GLU A 47 -3.86 -13.23 -2.04
CA GLU A 47 -3.16 -12.23 -1.23
C GLU A 47 -4.15 -11.26 -0.56
N MET A 48 -5.13 -10.75 -1.32
CA MET A 48 -6.15 -9.85 -0.80
C MET A 48 -7.01 -10.53 0.28
N ALA A 49 -7.37 -11.80 0.11
CA ALA A 49 -8.14 -12.53 1.12
C ALA A 49 -7.35 -12.67 2.44
N LYS A 50 -6.05 -12.99 2.37
CA LYS A 50 -5.17 -13.05 3.54
C LYS A 50 -5.06 -11.69 4.22
N GLU A 51 -4.94 -10.61 3.44
CA GLU A 51 -4.82 -9.26 3.98
C GLU A 51 -6.10 -8.80 4.67
N ILE A 52 -7.27 -9.09 4.08
CA ILE A 52 -8.56 -8.78 4.71
C ILE A 52 -8.72 -9.53 6.03
N LEU A 53 -8.34 -10.82 6.08
CA LEU A 53 -8.36 -11.60 7.32
C LEU A 53 -7.43 -10.99 8.37
N ARG A 54 -6.19 -10.65 7.99
CA ARG A 54 -5.24 -9.95 8.87
C ARG A 54 -5.83 -8.65 9.41
N MET A 55 -6.36 -7.81 8.54
CA MET A 55 -7.01 -6.55 8.92
C MET A 55 -8.16 -6.78 9.92
N ILE A 56 -8.98 -7.81 9.72
CA ILE A 56 -10.06 -8.15 10.65
C ILE A 56 -9.51 -8.62 12.01
N PHE A 57 -8.44 -9.41 12.05
CA PHE A 57 -7.83 -9.84 13.31
C PHE A 57 -7.14 -8.69 14.04
N ASP A 58 -6.30 -7.93 13.34
CA ASP A 58 -5.54 -6.80 13.87
C ASP A 58 -6.47 -5.71 14.43
N LEU A 59 -7.57 -5.40 13.70
CA LEU A 59 -8.57 -4.43 14.16
C LEU A 59 -9.59 -5.04 15.12
N GLY A 60 -9.81 -6.36 15.06
CA GLY A 60 -10.80 -7.09 15.83
C GLY A 60 -10.43 -7.26 17.30
N GLU A 61 -9.15 -7.33 17.64
CA GLU A 61 -8.71 -7.28 19.06
C GLU A 61 -8.98 -5.90 19.70
N VAL A 62 -9.16 -4.85 18.89
CA VAL A 62 -9.33 -3.46 19.34
C VAL A 62 -10.79 -3.00 19.33
N ALA A 63 -11.69 -3.68 18.60
CA ALA A 63 -12.95 -3.06 18.20
C ALA A 63 -14.21 -3.90 18.47
N GLU A 64 -14.98 -3.47 19.48
CA GLU A 64 -16.42 -3.76 19.53
C GLU A 64 -17.16 -3.05 18.36
N LYS A 65 -16.52 -2.06 17.69
CA LYS A 65 -16.99 -1.34 16.50
C LYS A 65 -15.81 -0.86 15.63
N VAL A 66 -15.60 -1.48 14.47
CA VAL A 66 -14.70 -0.95 13.43
C VAL A 66 -15.44 0.15 12.68
N ASP A 67 -14.87 1.35 12.58
CA ASP A 67 -15.43 2.47 11.81
C ASP A 67 -14.50 2.91 10.67
N GLU A 68 -15.02 3.78 9.78
CA GLU A 68 -14.31 4.25 8.58
C GLU A 68 -13.00 4.98 8.89
N ILE A 69 -12.92 5.69 10.02
CA ILE A 69 -11.72 6.45 10.40
C ILE A 69 -10.58 5.47 10.68
N ILE A 70 -10.84 4.42 11.45
CA ILE A 70 -9.86 3.38 11.80
C ILE A 70 -9.34 2.68 10.54
N VAL A 71 -10.24 2.29 9.64
CA VAL A 71 -9.85 1.62 8.38
C VAL A 71 -9.00 2.56 7.52
N LYS A 72 -9.37 3.84 7.44
CA LYS A 72 -8.61 4.83 6.65
C LYS A 72 -7.20 5.03 7.20
N GLU A 73 -7.04 5.05 8.52
CA GLU A 73 -5.72 5.13 9.16
C GLU A 73 -4.88 3.90 8.85
N TYR A 74 -5.43 2.70 9.04
CA TYR A 74 -4.78 1.43 8.70
C TYR A 74 -4.28 1.40 7.24
N LEU A 75 -5.13 1.80 6.29
CA LEU A 75 -4.78 1.85 4.87
C LEU A 75 -3.65 2.84 4.54
N GLY A 76 -3.45 3.85 5.38
CA GLY A 76 -2.38 4.83 5.28
C GLY A 76 -1.06 4.40 5.92
N GLU A 77 -1.04 3.32 6.70
CA GLU A 77 0.17 2.85 7.38
C GLU A 77 1.25 2.41 6.39
N PRO A 78 2.53 2.69 6.69
CA PRO A 78 3.66 2.15 5.93
C PRO A 78 3.66 0.62 5.99
N VAL A 79 4.02 -0.03 4.89
CA VAL A 79 4.31 -1.47 4.88
C VAL A 79 5.81 -1.74 4.94
N GLU A 80 6.20 -2.87 5.53
CA GLU A 80 7.58 -3.33 5.47
C GLU A 80 7.95 -3.73 4.05
N VAL A 81 8.87 -2.99 3.44
CA VAL A 81 9.40 -3.31 2.11
C VAL A 81 10.56 -4.30 2.28
N ILE A 82 10.27 -5.60 2.19
CA ILE A 82 11.27 -6.67 2.14
C ILE A 82 12.03 -6.64 0.81
#